data_AF-A0A8I3WAE7-F1
#
_entry.id   AF-A0A8I3WAE7-F1
#
_cell.length_a   1.000
_cell.length_b   1.000
_cell.length_c   1.000
_cell.angle_alpha   90.00
_cell.angle_beta   90.00
_cell.angle_gamma   90.00
#
_symmetry.space_group_name_H-M   'P 1'
#
loop_
_entity.id
_entity.type
_entity.pdbx_description
1 polymer ?
#
loop_
_entity_poly.entity_id
_entity_poly.type
_entity_poly.pdbx_seq_one_letter_code
_entity_poly.pdbx_strand_id
1 'polypeptide(L)'
;MVDLSQLTDDEVFRAFASYATIILSKMMLMSAATAFYRMTRKVFANPEDCATFGKGENAKKFLRTDDRVERVRRIKKTLSSYLASSIQ
;
A
#
# COMPACT_ATOMS: atom_id res chain seq x y z
N MET A 1 -28.44 -20.58 2.61
CA MET A 1 -27.09 -20.11 2.26
C MET A 1 -27.20 -19.46 0.90
N VAL A 2 -26.75 -18.22 0.75
CA VAL A 2 -26.69 -17.57 -0.56
C VAL A 2 -25.60 -18.28 -1.36
N ASP A 3 -25.95 -18.78 -2.53
CA ASP A 3 -24.99 -19.47 -3.39
C ASP A 3 -24.15 -18.44 -4.13
N LEU A 4 -22.82 -18.59 -4.09
CA LEU A 4 -21.87 -17.63 -4.67
C LEU A 4 -22.04 -17.51 -6.19
N SER A 5 -22.52 -18.58 -6.83
CA SER A 5 -22.89 -18.65 -8.24
C SER A 5 -23.94 -17.59 -8.63
N GLN A 6 -24.98 -17.44 -7.82
CA GLN A 6 -26.09 -16.51 -8.06
C GLN A 6 -25.67 -15.04 -8.00
N LEU A 7 -24.61 -14.72 -7.23
CA LEU A 7 -24.06 -13.35 -7.18
C LEU A 7 -23.28 -13.01 -8.45
N THR A 8 -22.59 -13.97 -9.05
CA THR A 8 -21.86 -13.79 -10.31
C THR A 8 -22.73 -13.71 -11.56
N ASP A 9 -24.00 -14.10 -11.46
CA ASP A 9 -24.95 -14.08 -12.57
C ASP A 9 -25.43 -12.66 -12.92
N ASP A 10 -25.40 -11.73 -11.95
CA ASP A 10 -25.70 -10.32 -12.21
C ASP A 10 -24.49 -9.64 -12.89
N GLU A 11 -24.70 -9.20 -14.14
CA GLU A 11 -23.69 -8.56 -14.96
C GLU A 11 -23.10 -7.31 -14.30
N VAL A 12 -23.94 -6.52 -13.62
CA VAL A 12 -23.51 -5.27 -12.96
C VAL A 12 -22.69 -5.59 -11.72
N PHE A 13 -23.13 -6.56 -10.91
CA PHE A 13 -22.39 -7.00 -9.73
C PHE A 13 -21.03 -7.62 -10.11
N ARG A 14 -20.98 -8.44 -11.16
CA ARG A 14 -19.73 -9.06 -11.65
C ARG A 14 -18.74 -8.01 -12.16
N ALA A 15 -19.21 -7.01 -12.91
CA ALA A 15 -18.38 -5.90 -13.34
C ALA A 15 -17.85 -5.13 -12.12
N PHE A 16 -18.73 -4.77 -11.17
CA PHE A 16 -18.32 -4.07 -9.95
C PHE A 16 -17.29 -4.87 -9.13
N ALA A 17 -17.56 -6.15 -8.85
CA ALA A 17 -16.70 -7.00 -8.03
C ALA A 17 -15.31 -7.20 -8.67
N SER A 18 -15.25 -7.36 -9.99
CA SER A 18 -13.97 -7.50 -10.71
C SER A 18 -13.15 -6.21 -10.66
N TYR A 19 -13.74 -5.04 -10.93
CA TYR A 19 -13.05 -3.76 -10.80
C TYR A 19 -12.62 -3.47 -9.36
N ALA A 20 -13.49 -3.75 -8.38
CA ALA A 20 -13.19 -3.60 -6.96
C ALA A 20 -11.99 -4.48 -6.56
N THR A 21 -11.96 -5.73 -7.02
CA THR A 21 -10.86 -6.66 -6.75
C THR A 21 -9.55 -6.17 -7.36
N ILE A 22 -9.55 -5.65 -8.58
CA ILE A 22 -8.36 -5.08 -9.24
C ILE A 22 -7.83 -3.89 -8.45
N ILE A 23 -8.71 -2.97 -8.06
CA ILE A 23 -8.34 -1.76 -7.32
C ILE A 23 -7.78 -2.13 -5.94
N LEU A 24 -8.45 -3.01 -5.19
CA LEU A 24 -7.98 -3.50 -3.89
C LEU A 24 -6.63 -4.20 -4.00
N SER A 25 -6.47 -5.09 -4.99
CA SER A 25 -5.21 -5.79 -5.24
C SER A 25 -4.07 -4.81 -5.53
N LYS A 26 -4.30 -3.79 -6.36
CA LYS A 26 -3.34 -2.71 -6.64
C LYS A 26 -2.93 -1.96 -5.37
N MET A 27 -3.88 -1.68 -4.47
CA MET A 27 -3.60 -1.01 -3.19
C MET A 27 -2.74 -1.86 -2.26
N MET A 28 -3.06 -3.15 -2.15
CA MET A 28 -2.29 -4.09 -1.34
C MET A 28 -0.85 -4.21 -1.88
N LEU A 29 -0.68 -4.31 -3.20
CA LEU A 29 0.63 -4.35 -3.83
C LEU A 29 1.44 -3.06 -3.62
N MET A 30 0.83 -1.88 -3.70
CA MET A 30 1.51 -0.62 -3.38
C MET A 30 1.96 -0.55 -1.91
N SER A 31 1.20 -1.14 -0.99
CA SER A 31 1.61 -1.25 0.42
C SER A 31 2.82 -2.17 0.59
N ALA A 32 2.79 -3.36 -0.02
CA ALA A 32 3.90 -4.31 0.02
C ALA A 32 5.17 -3.75 -0.63
N ALA A 33 5.04 -3.07 -1.78
CA ALA A 33 6.14 -2.38 -2.44
C ALA A 33 6.76 -1.31 -1.53
N THR A 34 5.95 -0.54 -0.80
CA THR A 34 6.46 0.46 0.15
C THR A 34 7.32 -0.19 1.24
N ALA A 35 6.86 -1.30 1.82
CA ALA A 35 7.61 -2.06 2.82
C ALA A 35 8.90 -2.65 2.23
N PHE A 36 8.83 -3.21 1.02
CA PHE A 36 10.00 -3.75 0.32
C PHE A 36 11.08 -2.69 0.08
N TYR A 37 10.71 -1.50 -0.41
CA TYR A 37 11.66 -0.41 -0.62
C TYR A 37 12.25 0.14 0.67
N ARG A 38 11.46 0.20 1.77
CA ARG A 38 11.95 0.59 3.10
C ARG A 38 13.00 -0.40 3.62
N MET A 39 12.71 -1.69 3.53
CA MET A 39 13.58 -2.74 4.06
C MET A 39 14.86 -2.91 3.23
N THR A 40 14.76 -2.91 1.90
CA THR A 40 15.92 -3.04 1.00
C THR A 40 16.87 -1.85 1.06
N ARG A 41 16.35 -0.63 1.22
CA ARG A 41 17.17 0.60 1.29
C ARG A 41 17.57 0.99 2.71
N LYS A 42 17.02 0.32 3.72
CA LYS A 42 17.14 0.66 5.14
C LYS A 42 16.83 2.14 5.38
N VAL A 43 15.70 2.58 4.83
CA VAL A 43 15.22 3.96 4.90
C VAL A 43 13.94 3.92 5.71
N PHE A 44 14.02 4.38 6.96
CA PHE A 44 12.88 4.39 7.86
C PHE A 44 12.54 5.84 8.24
N ALA A 45 11.24 6.12 8.35
CA ALA A 45 10.76 7.44 8.77
C ALA A 45 10.73 7.60 10.29
N ASN A 46 10.75 6.47 11.01
CA ASN A 46 10.55 6.41 12.44
C ASN A 46 11.83 5.88 13.14
N PRO A 47 12.26 6.49 14.25
CA PRO A 47 13.49 6.11 14.94
C PRO A 47 13.45 4.72 15.61
N GLU A 48 12.28 4.24 16.01
CA GLU A 48 12.06 2.89 16.56
C GLU A 48 12.27 1.78 15.52
N ASP A 49 11.87 2.04 14.26
CA ASP A 49 12.14 1.15 13.14
C ASP A 49 13.65 1.12 12.83
N CYS A 50 14.35 2.26 12.98
CA CYS A 50 15.81 2.33 12.80
C CYS A 50 16.59 1.52 13.85
N ALA A 51 16.14 1.51 15.10
CA ALA A 51 16.79 0.77 16.19
C ALA A 51 16.66 -0.75 16.02
N THR A 52 15.56 -1.20 15.42
CA THR A 52 15.31 -2.62 15.14
C THR A 52 16.23 -3.17 14.03
N PHE A 53 16.61 -2.34 13.06
CA PHE A 53 17.45 -2.74 11.92
C PHE A 53 18.92 -2.28 11.97
N GLY A 54 19.30 -1.38 12.89
CA GLY A 54 20.66 -0.86 13.05
C GLY A 54 21.09 -0.75 14.51
N LYS A 55 22.18 -1.43 14.89
CA LYS A 55 22.81 -1.26 16.21
C LYS A 55 23.70 0.00 16.24
N GLY A 56 23.53 0.84 17.27
CA GLY A 56 24.43 1.97 17.58
C GLY A 56 24.29 3.20 16.66
N GLU A 57 25.39 3.94 16.43
CA GLU A 57 25.45 5.20 15.66
C GLU A 57 24.90 5.10 14.22
N ASN A 58 24.81 3.89 13.65
CA ASN A 58 24.29 3.69 12.30
C ASN A 58 22.76 3.78 12.20
N ALA A 59 22.03 3.70 13.32
CA ALA A 59 20.58 3.88 13.35
C ALA A 59 20.16 5.29 12.89
N LYS A 60 20.96 6.31 13.21
CA LYS A 60 20.73 7.69 12.76
C LYS A 60 20.92 7.87 11.25
N LYS A 61 21.74 7.03 10.61
CA LYS A 61 21.96 7.05 9.15
C LYS A 61 20.79 6.45 8.37
N PHE A 62 19.98 5.60 9.01
CA PHE A 62 18.79 5.01 8.41
C PHE A 62 17.53 5.87 8.55
N LEU A 63 17.58 6.87 9.44
CA LEU A 63 16.57 7.93 9.55
C LEU A 63 16.82 8.96 8.45
N ARG A 64 16.41 8.62 7.24
CA ARG A 64 16.53 9.48 6.06
C ARG A 64 15.29 9.35 5.20
N THR A 65 15.04 10.35 4.38
CA THR A 65 14.05 10.27 3.30
C THR A 65 14.74 9.86 2.01
N ASP A 66 14.10 8.98 1.23
CA ASP A 66 14.55 8.57 -0.10
C ASP A 66 13.44 8.89 -1.10
N ASP A 67 13.79 9.57 -2.19
CA ASP A 67 12.85 10.02 -3.21
C ASP A 67 11.97 8.89 -3.76
N ARG A 68 12.47 7.66 -3.85
CA ARG A 68 11.69 6.52 -4.35
C ARG A 68 10.69 6.04 -3.31
N VAL A 69 11.06 6.01 -2.04
CA VAL A 69 10.14 5.68 -0.93
C VAL A 69 9.03 6.72 -0.85
N GLU A 70 9.37 8.00 -1.02
CA GLU A 70 8.36 9.05 -1.04
C GLU A 70 7.46 9.00 -2.28
N ARG A 71 7.97 8.64 -3.46
CA ARG A 71 7.15 8.45 -4.66
C ARG A 71 6.10 7.36 -4.43
N VAL A 72 6.49 6.21 -3.89
CA VAL A 72 5.54 5.12 -3.59
C VAL A 72 4.52 5.57 -2.52
N ARG A 73 4.98 6.32 -1.49
CA ARG A 73 4.09 6.89 -0.48
C ARG A 73 3.09 7.90 -1.07
N ARG A 74 3.54 8.77 -1.99
CA ARG A 74 2.70 9.75 -2.70
C ARG A 74 1.64 9.05 -3.53
N ILE A 75 2.02 8.08 -4.35
CA ILE A 75 1.07 7.29 -5.15
C ILE A 75 0.05 6.62 -4.25
N LYS A 76 0.48 5.94 -3.17
CA LYS A 76 -0.44 5.29 -2.21
C LYS A 76 -1.43 6.29 -1.58
N LYS A 77 -0.95 7.45 -1.14
CA LYS A 77 -1.78 8.50 -0.52
C LYS A 77 -2.80 9.06 -1.51
N THR A 78 -2.35 9.42 -2.71
CA THR A 78 -3.19 9.98 -3.77
C THR A 78 -4.27 8.99 -4.21
N LEU A 79 -3.93 7.71 -4.38
CA LEU A 79 -4.89 6.67 -4.74
C LEU A 79 -5.95 6.48 -3.65
N SER A 80 -5.57 6.53 -2.37
CA SER A 80 -6.52 6.43 -1.26
C SER A 80 -7.47 7.63 -1.19
N SER A 81 -6.99 8.85 -1.44
CA SER A 81 -7.84 10.03 -1.45
C SER A 81 -8.83 10.04 -2.61
N TYR A 82 -8.41 9.61 -3.81
CA TYR A 82 -9.32 9.50 -4.95
C TYR A 82 -10.46 8.51 -4.68
N LEU A 83 -10.18 7.37 -4.05
CA LEU A 83 -11.21 6.42 -3.64
C LEU A 83 -12.19 7.01 -2.63
N ALA A 84 -11.68 7.70 -1.61
CA ALA A 84 -12.51 8.36 -0.61
C ALA A 84 -13.44 9.41 -1.25
N SER A 85 -12.93 10.17 -2.23
CA SER A 85 -13.72 11.17 -2.95
C SER A 85 -14.69 10.58 -3.98
N SER A 86 -14.44 9.37 -4.50
CA SER A 86 -15.35 8.70 -5.46
C SER A 86 -16.54 7.99 -4.82
N ILE A 87 -16.55 7.86 -3.48
CA ILE A 87 -17.62 7.20 -2.72
C ILE A 87 -18.64 8.24 -2.18
N GLN A 88 -18.31 9.54 -2.21
CA GLN A 88 -19.22 10.66 -1.91
C GLN A 88 -20.02 11.07 -3.15
#